data_AF-A0A1F7Q4P7-F1
#
_entry.id   AF-A0A1F7Q4P7-F1
#
_cell.length_a   1.000
_cell.length_b   1.000
_cell.length_c   1.000
_cell.angle_alpha   90.00
_cell.angle_beta   90.00
_cell.angle_gamma   90.00
#
_symmetry.space_group_name_H-M   'P 1'
#
loop_
_entity.id
_entity.type
_entity.pdbx_description
1 polymer ?
#
loop_
_entity_poly.entity_id
_entity_poly.type
_entity_poly.pdbx_seq_one_letter_code
_entity_poly.pdbx_strand_id
1 'polypeptide(L)'
;MKLPQKTLLVGGILGTVGVSALVGGSMASAESGTSTNTDPMSSLVGKIASKFNLNQADVQKVFDEERTAKDAERMAQQSEKLKKLVDAGTITTTQKAAIEAKIAEMKTERESDKDSLKDLTADERKAKMDEKKASLEAWAKAQGIDLTKLDGISMGGRGHGGSERADKTTE
;
A
#
# COMPACT_ATOMS: atom_id res chain seq x y z
N MET A 1 -7.22 -57.08 13.60
CA MET A 1 -6.18 -57.16 12.54
C MET A 1 -6.72 -56.56 11.24
N LYS A 2 -6.24 -55.38 10.86
CA LYS A 2 -5.68 -55.01 9.54
C LYS A 2 -5.50 -53.48 9.50
N LEU A 3 -4.29 -53.09 9.13
CA LEU A 3 -3.66 -51.76 9.16
C LEU A 3 -4.04 -50.92 7.91
N PRO A 4 -3.67 -49.62 7.87
CA PRO A 4 -4.32 -48.57 7.09
C PRO A 4 -3.74 -48.40 5.67
N GLN A 5 -4.49 -47.74 4.79
CA GLN A 5 -3.96 -47.21 3.53
C GLN A 5 -3.99 -45.69 3.54
N LYS A 6 -2.78 -45.13 3.53
CA LYS A 6 -2.50 -43.74 3.15
C LYS A 6 -2.68 -43.63 1.64
N THR A 7 -3.47 -42.66 1.20
CA THR A 7 -3.53 -42.24 -0.20
C THR A 7 -3.23 -40.74 -0.27
N LEU A 8 -2.02 -40.45 -0.75
CA LEU A 8 -1.56 -39.27 -1.48
C LEU A 8 -2.36 -37.95 -1.35
N LEU A 9 -1.81 -37.00 -0.60
CA LEU A 9 -2.06 -35.57 -0.76
C LEU A 9 -1.07 -35.04 -1.81
N VAL A 10 -1.50 -35.02 -3.07
CA VAL A 10 -0.86 -34.29 -4.18
C VAL A 10 -1.76 -33.11 -4.52
N GLY A 11 -1.14 -31.95 -4.70
CA GLY A 11 -1.80 -30.65 -4.75
C GLY A 11 -2.79 -30.45 -5.90
N GLY A 12 -3.61 -29.42 -5.70
CA GLY A 12 -4.54 -28.89 -6.69
C GLY A 12 -5.55 -27.96 -6.03
N ILE A 13 -5.27 -26.65 -6.05
CA ILE A 13 -6.21 -25.60 -5.66
C ILE A 13 -7.43 -25.68 -6.58
N LEU A 14 -8.61 -25.96 -6.03
CA LEU A 14 -9.89 -25.74 -6.70
C LEU A 14 -10.81 -24.97 -5.75
N GLY A 15 -11.17 -23.77 -6.18
CA GLY A 15 -11.90 -22.79 -5.40
C GLY A 15 -13.37 -23.13 -5.20
N THR A 16 -13.83 -22.89 -3.99
CA THR A 16 -15.23 -22.68 -3.63
C THR A 16 -15.31 -21.62 -2.54
N VAL A 17 -15.19 -20.34 -2.91
CA VAL A 17 -15.66 -19.27 -2.01
C VAL A 17 -17.17 -19.22 -2.17
N GLY A 18 -17.85 -20.00 -1.32
CA GLY A 18 -19.27 -19.86 -1.07
C GLY A 18 -19.52 -18.49 -0.44
N VAL A 19 -20.37 -17.68 -1.08
CA VAL A 19 -20.90 -16.45 -0.49
C VAL A 19 -21.88 -16.86 0.60
N SER A 20 -21.38 -16.93 1.82
CA SER A 20 -22.21 -17.02 3.03
C SER A 20 -22.19 -15.68 3.72
N ALA A 21 -23.22 -14.88 3.45
CA ALA A 21 -23.55 -13.72 4.25
C ALA A 21 -23.94 -14.18 5.66
N LEU A 22 -23.08 -13.92 6.64
CA LEU A 22 -23.48 -13.89 8.04
C LEU A 22 -22.93 -12.62 8.69
N VAL A 23 -23.88 -11.72 8.93
CA VAL A 23 -23.85 -10.61 9.87
C VAL A 23 -23.31 -11.13 11.20
N GLY A 24 -22.15 -10.63 11.61
CA GLY A 24 -21.52 -10.94 12.88
C GLY A 24 -20.43 -9.91 13.12
N GLY A 25 -20.83 -8.76 13.65
CA GLY A 25 -19.92 -7.65 13.94
C GLY A 25 -18.86 -8.05 14.97
N SER A 26 -17.68 -8.39 14.49
CA SER A 26 -16.46 -8.08 15.22
C SER A 26 -16.16 -6.62 14.94
N MET A 27 -16.54 -5.77 15.88
CA MET A 27 -16.03 -4.40 15.95
C MET A 27 -14.50 -4.51 15.94
N ALA A 28 -13.88 -4.11 14.84
CA ALA A 28 -12.47 -3.78 14.86
C ALA A 28 -12.36 -2.56 15.78
N SER A 29 -11.98 -2.80 17.04
CA SER A 29 -11.48 -1.75 17.90
C SER A 29 -10.26 -1.17 17.21
N ALA A 30 -10.45 -0.09 16.46
CA ALA A 30 -9.38 0.83 16.13
C ALA A 30 -9.01 1.50 17.45
N GLU A 31 -8.21 0.79 18.25
CA GLU A 31 -7.57 1.35 19.43
C GLU A 31 -6.83 2.59 18.96
N SER A 32 -7.36 3.75 19.36
CA SER A 32 -6.71 5.04 19.17
C SER A 32 -5.51 5.06 20.11
N GLY A 33 -4.49 4.28 19.76
CA GLY A 33 -3.21 4.28 20.43
C GLY A 33 -2.66 5.69 20.27
N THR A 34 -2.61 6.43 21.38
CA THR A 34 -1.85 7.67 21.52
C THR A 34 -0.47 7.42 20.90
N SER A 35 -0.30 7.89 19.66
CA SER A 35 0.93 7.72 18.91
C SER A 35 1.98 8.63 19.53
N THR A 36 2.73 8.11 20.49
CA THR A 36 3.92 8.75 21.06
C THR A 36 5.13 8.66 20.14
N ASN A 37 4.92 8.33 18.86
CA ASN A 37 5.98 8.18 17.88
C ASN A 37 6.11 9.46 17.04
N THR A 38 7.34 9.86 16.74
CA THR A 38 7.74 11.09 16.04
C THR A 38 7.28 11.09 14.58
N ASP A 39 5.97 11.11 14.35
CA ASP A 39 5.40 11.40 13.05
C ASP A 39 5.49 12.91 12.81
N PRO A 40 5.98 13.37 11.65
CA PRO A 40 6.06 14.81 11.36
C PRO A 40 4.69 15.52 11.46
N MET A 41 3.60 14.76 11.28
CA MET A 41 2.23 15.24 11.47
C MET A 41 1.88 15.48 12.94
N SER A 42 2.34 14.64 13.87
CA SER A 42 2.05 14.83 15.31
C SER A 42 2.75 16.06 15.85
N SER A 43 3.95 16.38 15.34
CA SER A 43 4.64 17.65 15.60
C SER A 43 3.85 18.86 15.10
N LEU A 44 3.23 18.76 13.91
CA LEU A 44 2.42 19.83 13.34
C LEU A 44 1.12 20.04 14.13
N VAL A 45 0.41 18.96 14.46
CA VAL A 45 -0.81 18.98 15.28
C VAL A 45 -0.53 19.65 16.64
N GLY A 46 0.56 19.27 17.31
CA GLY A 46 0.97 19.88 18.58
C GLY A 46 1.31 21.37 18.45
N LYS A 47 1.99 21.79 17.38
CA LYS A 47 2.30 23.21 17.11
C LYS A 47 1.05 24.03 16.84
N ILE A 48 0.11 23.52 16.05
CA ILE A 48 -1.17 24.20 15.74
C ILE A 48 -2.02 24.31 17.01
N ALA A 49 -2.18 23.21 17.75
CA ALA A 49 -2.91 23.20 19.01
C ALA A 49 -2.34 24.22 20.00
N SER A 50 -1.00 24.27 20.14
CA SER A 50 -0.33 25.22 21.04
C SER A 50 -0.44 26.68 20.55
N LYS A 51 -0.29 26.94 19.26
CA LYS A 51 -0.30 28.30 18.69
C LYS A 51 -1.67 28.96 18.77
N PHE A 52 -2.73 28.18 18.60
CA PHE A 52 -4.12 28.66 18.58
C PHE A 52 -4.92 28.29 19.84
N ASN A 53 -4.26 27.68 20.83
CA ASN A 53 -4.87 27.22 22.08
C ASN A 53 -6.08 26.30 21.84
N LEU A 54 -5.93 25.32 20.95
CA LEU A 54 -6.95 24.33 20.60
C LEU A 54 -6.69 23.01 21.34
N ASN A 55 -7.74 22.19 21.45
CA ASN A 55 -7.58 20.82 21.96
C ASN A 55 -6.83 19.97 20.93
N GLN A 56 -5.72 19.36 21.36
CA GLN A 56 -4.87 18.54 20.50
C GLN A 56 -5.59 17.31 19.93
N ALA A 57 -6.48 16.68 20.70
CA ALA A 57 -7.25 15.52 20.24
C ALA A 57 -8.24 15.89 19.13
N ASP A 58 -8.87 17.05 19.23
CA ASP A 58 -9.79 17.54 18.19
C ASP A 58 -9.05 17.89 16.91
N VAL A 59 -7.87 18.51 17.02
CA VAL A 59 -7.01 18.78 15.86
C VAL A 59 -6.54 17.47 15.23
N GLN A 60 -6.09 16.50 16.04
CA GLN A 60 -5.68 15.18 15.55
C GLN A 60 -6.81 14.51 14.76
N LYS A 61 -8.04 14.53 15.30
CA LYS A 61 -9.21 13.96 14.64
C LYS A 61 -9.48 14.57 13.26
N VAL A 62 -9.39 15.90 13.12
CA VAL A 62 -9.57 16.58 11.82
C VAL A 62 -8.52 16.13 10.80
N PHE A 63 -7.26 15.98 11.23
CA PHE A 63 -6.20 15.49 10.35
C PHE A 63 -6.41 14.04 9.91
N ASP A 64 -6.87 13.18 10.82
CA ASP A 64 -7.16 11.77 10.52
C ASP A 64 -8.37 11.62 9.58
N GLU A 65 -9.40 12.45 9.75
CA GLU A 65 -10.54 12.55 8.85
C GLU A 65 -10.10 13.00 7.44
N GLU A 66 -9.33 14.08 7.35
CA GLU A 66 -8.83 14.59 6.07
C GLU A 66 -7.89 13.60 5.39
N ARG A 67 -7.02 12.93 6.14
CA ARG A 67 -6.15 11.88 5.59
C ARG A 67 -6.98 10.74 4.99
N THR A 68 -8.03 10.33 5.68
CA THR A 68 -8.96 9.30 5.19
C THR A 68 -9.67 9.75 3.93
N ALA A 69 -10.16 11.00 3.89
CA ALA A 69 -10.80 11.58 2.71
C ALA A 69 -9.85 11.64 1.51
N LYS A 70 -8.60 12.08 1.73
CA LYS A 70 -7.55 12.13 0.70
C LYS A 70 -7.16 10.76 0.20
N ASP A 71 -7.13 9.76 1.07
CA ASP A 71 -6.89 8.37 0.68
C ASP A 71 -8.00 7.84 -0.22
N ALA A 72 -9.25 8.09 0.14
CA ALA A 72 -10.40 7.72 -0.68
C ALA A 72 -10.39 8.43 -2.05
N GLU A 73 -10.08 9.73 -2.08
CA GLU A 73 -9.93 10.51 -3.31
C GLU A 73 -8.85 9.91 -4.22
N ARG A 74 -7.68 9.57 -3.67
CA ARG A 74 -6.60 8.93 -4.43
C ARG A 74 -7.01 7.57 -5.00
N MET A 75 -7.69 6.74 -4.22
CA MET A 75 -8.18 5.43 -4.68
C MET A 75 -9.21 5.58 -5.81
N ALA A 76 -10.12 6.55 -5.70
CA ALA A 76 -11.09 6.86 -6.76
C ALA A 76 -10.38 7.30 -8.05
N GLN A 77 -9.43 8.24 -7.97
CA GLN A 77 -8.65 8.69 -9.12
C GLN A 77 -7.85 7.56 -9.78
N GLN A 78 -7.31 6.62 -8.98
CA GLN A 78 -6.63 5.44 -9.51
C GLN A 78 -7.59 4.51 -10.25
N SER A 79 -8.77 4.22 -9.68
CA SER A 79 -9.78 3.38 -10.35
C SER A 79 -10.28 4.01 -11.65
N GLU A 80 -10.45 5.33 -11.69
CA GLU A 80 -10.81 6.06 -12.92
C GLU A 80 -9.72 5.97 -13.99
N LYS A 81 -8.44 6.12 -13.63
CA LYS A 81 -7.32 5.94 -14.56
C LYS A 81 -7.28 4.52 -15.11
N LEU A 82 -7.46 3.52 -14.26
CA LEU A 82 -7.54 2.11 -14.68
C LEU A 82 -8.72 1.88 -15.63
N LYS A 83 -9.88 2.48 -15.35
CA LYS A 83 -11.03 2.41 -16.26
C LYS A 83 -10.69 3.00 -17.63
N LYS A 84 -10.05 4.17 -17.69
CA LYS A 84 -9.60 4.76 -18.96
C LYS A 84 -8.64 3.85 -19.74
N LEU A 85 -7.77 3.12 -19.03
CA LEU A 85 -6.86 2.15 -19.66
C LEU A 85 -7.60 0.90 -20.17
N VAL A 86 -8.67 0.47 -19.50
CA VAL A 86 -9.57 -0.59 -20.00
C VAL A 86 -10.31 -0.10 -21.24
N ASP A 87 -10.89 1.10 -21.20
CA ASP A 87 -11.62 1.70 -22.31
C ASP A 87 -10.71 1.91 -23.53
N ALA A 88 -9.43 2.24 -23.30
CA ALA A 88 -8.40 2.34 -24.34
C ALA A 88 -7.85 0.97 -24.82
N GLY A 89 -8.33 -0.16 -24.25
CA GLY A 89 -7.86 -1.50 -24.58
C GLY A 89 -6.41 -1.80 -24.18
N THR A 90 -5.81 -0.95 -23.34
CA THR A 90 -4.41 -1.12 -22.89
C THR A 90 -4.28 -2.22 -21.84
N ILE A 91 -5.31 -2.38 -21.01
CA ILE A 91 -5.46 -3.47 -20.03
C ILE A 91 -6.86 -4.07 -20.14
N THR A 92 -7.04 -5.29 -19.65
CA THR A 92 -8.37 -5.93 -19.56
C THR A 92 -9.08 -5.61 -18.24
N THR A 93 -10.39 -5.89 -18.16
CA THR A 93 -11.16 -5.79 -16.90
C THR A 93 -10.60 -6.68 -15.81
N THR A 94 -10.12 -7.88 -16.15
CA THR A 94 -9.45 -8.79 -15.21
C THR A 94 -8.13 -8.20 -14.70
N GLN A 95 -7.33 -7.61 -15.58
CA GLN A 95 -6.09 -6.94 -15.19
C GLN A 95 -6.36 -5.73 -14.30
N LYS A 96 -7.41 -4.95 -14.57
CA LYS A 96 -7.85 -3.86 -13.67
C LYS A 96 -8.09 -4.38 -12.26
N ALA A 97 -8.87 -5.44 -12.09
CA ALA A 97 -9.17 -6.01 -10.78
C ALA A 97 -7.90 -6.51 -10.07
N ALA A 98 -7.00 -7.16 -10.80
CA ALA A 98 -5.70 -7.59 -10.27
C ALA A 98 -4.85 -6.40 -9.80
N ILE A 99 -4.82 -5.31 -10.56
CA ILE A 99 -4.10 -4.08 -10.19
C ILE A 99 -4.70 -3.45 -8.94
N GLU A 100 -6.03 -3.32 -8.86
CA GLU A 100 -6.71 -2.75 -7.68
C GLU A 100 -6.41 -3.55 -6.42
N ALA A 101 -6.44 -4.88 -6.50
CA ALA A 101 -6.05 -5.76 -5.41
C ALA A 101 -4.59 -5.55 -4.99
N LYS A 102 -3.67 -5.46 -5.97
CA LYS A 102 -2.24 -5.26 -5.68
C LYS A 102 -1.95 -3.89 -5.08
N ILE A 103 -2.66 -2.83 -5.49
CA ILE A 103 -2.57 -1.50 -4.86
C ILE A 103 -2.95 -1.58 -3.39
N ALA A 104 -4.05 -2.26 -3.06
CA ALA A 104 -4.52 -2.40 -1.69
C ALA A 104 -3.51 -3.18 -0.82
N GLU A 105 -2.98 -4.29 -1.34
CA GLU A 105 -1.92 -5.07 -0.69
C GLU A 105 -0.69 -4.20 -0.40
N MET A 106 -0.20 -3.48 -1.41
CA MET A 106 0.96 -2.60 -1.27
C MET A 106 0.71 -1.39 -0.36
N LYS A 107 -0.54 -0.93 -0.22
CA LYS A 107 -0.89 0.13 0.73
C LYS A 107 -0.71 -0.39 2.16
N THR A 108 -1.25 -1.58 2.45
CA THR A 108 -1.11 -2.25 3.74
C THR A 108 0.36 -2.52 4.07
N GLU A 109 1.14 -3.05 3.12
CA GLU A 109 2.57 -3.26 3.32
C GLU A 109 3.35 -1.98 3.63
N ARG A 110 2.98 -0.84 3.00
CA ARG A 110 3.66 0.43 3.26
C ARG A 110 3.35 0.96 4.66
N GLU A 111 2.10 0.84 5.10
CA GLU A 111 1.74 1.25 6.45
C GLU A 111 2.42 0.35 7.50
N SER A 112 2.53 -0.97 7.26
CA SER A 112 3.28 -1.86 8.16
C SER A 112 4.78 -1.61 8.14
N ASP A 113 5.36 -1.28 6.98
CA ASP A 113 6.79 -1.02 6.84
C ASP A 113 7.21 0.36 7.33
N LYS A 114 6.28 1.28 7.58
CA LYS A 114 6.53 2.68 7.91
C LYS A 114 7.54 2.84 9.05
N ASP A 115 7.46 2.00 10.07
CA ASP A 115 8.40 2.02 11.19
C ASP A 115 9.69 1.24 10.88
N SER A 116 9.58 0.10 10.20
CA SER A 116 10.75 -0.72 9.82
C SER A 116 11.76 -0.02 8.90
N LEU A 117 11.32 0.98 8.14
CA LEU A 117 12.15 1.71 7.16
C LEU A 117 12.86 2.93 7.75
N LYS A 118 12.46 3.38 8.96
CA LYS A 118 13.03 4.57 9.61
C LYS A 118 14.47 4.32 10.04
N ASP A 119 14.74 3.11 10.55
CA ASP A 119 16.03 2.75 11.15
C ASP A 119 17.05 2.21 10.15
N LEU A 120 16.62 1.92 8.91
CA LEU A 120 17.51 1.44 7.85
C LEU A 120 18.42 2.54 7.34
N THR A 121 19.67 2.15 7.04
CA THR A 121 20.60 2.99 6.28
C THR A 121 20.06 3.27 4.87
N ALA A 122 20.65 4.24 4.18
CA ALA A 122 20.26 4.55 2.81
C ALA A 122 20.42 3.33 1.87
N ASP A 123 21.49 2.56 2.06
CA ASP A 123 21.79 1.38 1.24
C ASP A 123 20.82 0.23 1.53
N GLU A 124 20.50 -0.04 2.80
CA GLU A 124 19.52 -1.07 3.15
C GLU A 124 18.10 -0.67 2.71
N ARG A 125 17.74 0.60 2.84
CA ARG A 125 16.46 1.12 2.33
C ARG A 125 16.37 0.97 0.82
N LYS A 126 17.46 1.28 0.10
CA LYS A 126 17.54 1.08 -1.35
C LYS A 126 17.38 -0.40 -1.71
N ALA A 127 18.11 -1.29 -1.05
CA ALA A 127 18.01 -2.73 -1.26
C ALA A 127 16.58 -3.26 -1.06
N LYS A 128 15.90 -2.85 0.02
CA LYS A 128 14.50 -3.22 0.29
C LYS A 128 13.52 -2.65 -0.76
N MET A 129 13.76 -1.44 -1.27
CA MET A 129 12.94 -0.87 -2.34
C MET A 129 13.17 -1.54 -3.69
N ASP A 130 14.42 -1.91 -4.00
CA ASP A 130 14.78 -2.66 -5.20
C ASP A 130 14.16 -4.06 -5.19
N GLU A 131 14.15 -4.74 -4.03
CA GLU A 131 13.45 -6.01 -3.84
C GLU A 131 11.94 -5.89 -4.10
N LYS A 132 11.29 -4.87 -3.51
CA LYS A 132 9.87 -4.60 -3.75
C LYS A 132 9.57 -4.29 -5.21
N LYS A 133 10.44 -3.55 -5.88
CA LYS A 133 10.32 -3.25 -7.31
C LYS A 133 10.44 -4.52 -8.15
N ALA A 134 11.42 -5.37 -7.87
CA ALA A 134 11.61 -6.65 -8.55
C ALA A 134 10.39 -7.57 -8.37
N SER A 135 9.84 -7.63 -7.14
CA SER A 135 8.62 -8.39 -6.84
C SER A 135 7.41 -7.86 -7.63
N LEU A 136 7.24 -6.54 -7.71
CA LEU A 136 6.18 -5.92 -8.50
C LEU A 136 6.33 -6.19 -10.00
N GLU A 137 7.54 -6.08 -10.54
CA GLU A 137 7.83 -6.38 -11.94
C GLU A 137 7.55 -7.84 -12.29
N ALA A 138 7.93 -8.78 -11.40
CA ALA A 138 7.64 -10.19 -11.57
C ALA A 138 6.14 -10.47 -11.55
N TRP A 139 5.41 -9.88 -10.61
CA TRP A 139 3.96 -9.96 -10.55
C TRP A 139 3.31 -9.41 -11.83
N ALA A 140 3.73 -8.23 -12.29
CA ALA A 140 3.16 -7.61 -13.49
C ALA A 140 3.41 -8.45 -14.74
N LYS A 141 4.62 -9.01 -14.91
CA LYS A 141 4.94 -9.95 -15.99
C LYS A 141 4.05 -11.18 -15.97
N ALA A 142 3.83 -11.77 -14.79
CA ALA A 142 2.95 -12.92 -14.63
C ALA A 142 1.48 -12.61 -14.98
N GLN A 143 1.04 -11.37 -14.75
CA GLN A 143 -0.30 -10.89 -15.12
C GLN A 143 -0.38 -10.34 -16.56
N GLY A 144 0.72 -10.37 -17.32
CA GLY A 144 0.79 -9.79 -18.66
C GLY A 144 0.56 -8.27 -18.68
N ILE A 145 0.91 -7.58 -17.58
CA ILE A 145 0.72 -6.14 -17.39
C ILE A 145 2.04 -5.42 -17.69
N ASP A 146 1.98 -4.44 -18.58
CA ASP A 146 3.09 -3.52 -18.81
C ASP A 146 3.02 -2.35 -17.83
N LEU A 147 3.88 -2.36 -16.82
CA LEU A 147 3.97 -1.31 -15.80
C LEU A 147 4.28 0.07 -16.39
N THR A 148 4.92 0.15 -17.56
CA THR A 148 5.22 1.44 -18.20
C THR A 148 3.97 2.15 -18.71
N LYS A 149 2.91 1.39 -18.98
CA LYS A 149 1.60 1.89 -19.42
C LYS A 149 0.68 2.28 -18.26
N LEU A 150 1.06 1.97 -17.02
CA LEU A 150 0.35 2.38 -15.81
C LEU A 150 0.86 3.73 -15.28
N ASP A 151 1.25 4.64 -16.18
CA ASP A 151 1.83 5.92 -15.78
C ASP A 151 0.83 6.76 -14.97
N GLY A 152 1.32 7.41 -13.92
CA GLY A 152 0.49 8.14 -12.97
C GLY A 152 -0.44 7.28 -12.09
N ILE A 153 -0.33 5.95 -12.13
CA ILE A 153 -0.94 5.03 -11.15
C ILE A 153 0.14 4.68 -10.14
N SER A 154 -0.10 5.02 -8.87
CA SER A 154 0.87 4.78 -7.80
C SER A 154 0.99 3.29 -7.46
N MET A 155 1.73 2.55 -8.30
CA MET A 155 2.04 1.12 -8.10
C MET A 155 3.39 0.91 -7.41
N GLY A 156 4.14 1.96 -7.10
CA GLY A 156 5.48 1.84 -6.54
C GLY A 156 6.47 2.69 -7.33
N GLY A 157 6.85 3.82 -6.74
CA GLY A 157 8.13 4.46 -7.02
C GLY A 157 8.39 4.85 -8.48
N ARG A 158 7.56 5.71 -9.05
CA ARG A 158 8.07 6.73 -9.99
C ARG A 158 8.04 8.08 -9.30
N GLY A 159 8.83 8.20 -8.24
CA GLY A 159 9.22 9.50 -7.71
C GLY A 159 10.26 10.09 -8.66
N HIS A 160 9.90 11.16 -9.37
CA HIS A 160 10.85 12.00 -10.07
C HIS A 160 11.63 12.79 -8.99
N GLY A 161 12.71 12.20 -8.49
CA GLY A 161 13.39 12.72 -7.29
C GLY A 161 14.76 12.10 -7.06
N GLY A 162 15.48 11.77 -8.13
CA GLY A 162 16.93 11.63 -8.04
C GLY A 162 17.54 13.02 -8.13
N SER A 163 17.69 13.72 -7.00
CA SER A 163 18.65 14.82 -6.97
C SER A 163 20.03 14.19 -7.07
N GLU A 164 20.55 14.16 -8.28
CA GLU A 164 21.96 13.99 -8.59
C GLU A 164 22.77 15.05 -7.83
N ARG A 165 23.07 14.80 -6.55
CA ARG A 165 24.22 15.42 -5.90
C ARG A 165 25.43 14.63 -6.34
N ALA A 166 25.81 14.84 -7.59
CA ALA A 166 27.14 14.51 -8.07
C ALA A 166 28.13 15.30 -7.21
N ASP A 167 28.77 14.58 -6.31
CA ASP A 167 29.99 14.96 -5.63
C ASP A 167 31.02 15.39 -6.68
N LYS A 168 31.13 16.70 -6.89
CA LYS A 168 32.34 17.33 -7.42
C LYS A 168 33.11 17.87 -6.22
N THR A 169 33.79 17.00 -5.49
CA THR A 169 34.98 17.35 -4.71
C THR A 169 36.15 16.48 -5.14
N THR A 170 36.58 16.70 -6.38
CA THR A 170 38.00 16.55 -6.75
C THR A 170 38.54 17.94 -7.00
N GLU A 171 39.26 18.47 -6.01
CA GLU A 171 40.49 19.27 -6.14
C GLU A 171 41.16 19.40 -4.77
#